data_AF-A0A0B5NRN9-F1
#
_entry.id   AF-A0A0B5NRN9-F1
#
_cell.length_a   1.000
_cell.length_b   1.000
_cell.length_c   1.000
_cell.angle_alpha   90.00
_cell.angle_beta   90.00
_cell.angle_gamma   90.00
#
_symmetry.space_group_name_H-M   'P 1'
#
loop_
_entity.id
_entity.type
_entity.pdbx_description
1 polymer ?
#
loop_
_entity_poly.entity_id
_entity_poly.type
_entity_poly.pdbx_seq_one_letter_code
_entity_poly.pdbx_strand_id
1 'polypeptide(L)' 'MIYTKQFTLELLAEMKYLGKPITEVGLMRDRPQLYNSMRCYFKSFEDALAQIHPFEPAPYMVSKRDKRTIERIELAIN' A
#
# COMPACT_ATOMS: atom_id res chain seq x y z
N MET A 1 18.95 0.77 9.19
CA MET A 1 17.51 0.55 8.97
C MET A 1 17.31 0.29 7.48
N ILE A 2 16.56 -0.75 7.10
CA ILE A 2 16.48 -1.20 5.69
C ILE A 2 15.51 -0.33 4.87
N TYR A 3 14.46 0.20 5.49
CA TYR A 3 13.48 1.04 4.81
C TYR A 3 13.76 2.52 5.03
N THR A 4 13.49 3.32 4.00
CA THR A 4 13.41 4.78 4.10
C THR A 4 11.99 5.18 4.52
N LYS A 5 11.81 6.43 4.97
CA LYS A 5 10.48 6.97 5.30
C LYS A 5 9.52 6.85 4.12
N GLN A 6 9.98 7.19 2.92
CA GLN A 6 9.16 7.16 1.71
C GLN A 6 8.77 5.74 1.32
N PHE A 7 9.73 4.81 1.30
CA PHE A 7 9.44 3.41 1.01
C PHE A 7 8.46 2.79 2.03
N THR A 8 8.56 3.21 3.29
CA THR A 8 7.62 2.80 4.35
C THR A 8 6.19 3.22 4.00
N LEU A 9 5.97 4.44 3.51
CA LEU A 9 4.64 4.92 3.09
C LEU A 9 4.15 4.20 1.84
N GLU A 10 5.00 3.99 0.85
CA GLU A 10 4.66 3.28 -0.40
C GLU A 10 4.22 1.84 -0.11
N LEU A 11 4.95 1.12 0.74
CA LEU A 11 4.61 -0.24 1.12
C LEU A 11 3.30 -0.31 1.93
N LEU A 12 3.04 0.66 2.81
CA LEU A 12 1.77 0.76 3.53
C LEU A 12 0.61 1.08 2.58
N ALA A 13 0.84 1.93 1.58
CA ALA A 13 -0.14 2.23 0.53
C ALA A 13 -0.48 0.99 -0.31
N GLU A 14 0.52 0.21 -0.70
CA GLU A 14 0.35 -1.05 -1.42
C GLU A 14 -0.43 -2.07 -0.57
N MET A 15 -0.08 -2.22 0.72
CA MET A 15 -0.83 -3.11 1.63
C MET A 15 -2.30 -2.72 1.73
N LYS A 16 -2.59 -1.41 1.78
CA LYS A 16 -3.96 -0.88 1.82
C LYS A 16 -4.70 -1.17 0.52
N TYR A 17 -4.03 -0.99 -0.62
CA TYR A 17 -4.57 -1.32 -1.94
C TYR A 17 -4.90 -2.82 -2.08
N LEU A 18 -4.01 -3.70 -1.61
CA LEU A 18 -4.20 -5.16 -1.64
C LEU A 18 -5.20 -5.68 -0.58
N GLY A 19 -5.83 -4.80 0.20
CA GLY A 19 -6.76 -5.18 1.28
C GLY A 19 -6.09 -5.98 2.40
N LYS A 20 -4.77 -5.86 2.58
CA LYS A 20 -4.05 -6.51 3.67
C LYS A 20 -4.32 -5.76 4.98
N PRO A 21 -4.56 -6.47 6.10
CA PRO A 21 -4.79 -5.81 7.38
C PRO A 21 -3.51 -5.08 7.84
N ILE A 22 -3.62 -3.78 8.07
CA ILE A 22 -2.55 -2.95 8.63
C ILE A 22 -2.91 -2.70 10.09
N THR A 23 -2.39 -3.54 10.98
CA THR A 23 -2.57 -3.42 12.43
C THR A 23 -1.22 -3.44 13.11
N GLU A 24 -1.07 -2.73 14.22
CA GLU A 24 0.22 -2.60 14.92
C GLU A 24 0.75 -3.97 15.37
N VAL A 25 -0.11 -4.79 15.99
CA VAL A 25 0.22 -6.16 16.41
C VAL A 25 0.54 -7.06 15.21
N GLY A 26 -0.21 -6.94 14.12
CA GLY A 26 0.02 -7.72 12.90
C GLY A 26 1.36 -7.38 12.25
N LEU A 27 1.72 -6.09 12.18
CA LEU A 27 3.03 -5.67 11.67
C LEU A 27 4.16 -6.12 12.59
N MET A 28 3.99 -6.02 13.91
CA MET A 28 5.01 -6.47 14.87
C MET A 28 5.33 -7.97 14.70
N ARG A 29 4.30 -8.80 14.46
CA ARG A 29 4.46 -10.24 14.29
C ARG A 29 4.93 -10.64 12.89
N ASP A 30 4.27 -10.12 11.86
CA ASP A 30 4.40 -10.63 10.49
C ASP A 30 5.42 -9.81 9.66
N ARG A 31 5.66 -8.55 10.02
CA ARG A 31 6.56 -7.62 9.31
C ARG A 31 7.36 -6.72 10.28
N PRO A 32 8.16 -7.28 11.20
CA PRO A 32 8.81 -6.51 12.28
C PRO A 32 9.73 -5.39 11.78
N GLN A 33 10.32 -5.55 10.59
CA GLN A 33 11.16 -4.52 9.97
C GLN A 33 10.35 -3.28 9.56
N LEU A 34 9.13 -3.50 9.05
CA LEU A 34 8.20 -2.43 8.67
C LEU A 34 7.69 -1.72 9.92
N TYR A 35 7.31 -2.49 10.94
CA TYR A 35 6.93 -1.95 12.25
C TYR A 35 8.03 -1.06 12.85
N ASN A 36 9.28 -1.53 12.89
CA ASN A 36 10.39 -0.75 13.41
C ASN A 36 10.64 0.53 12.60
N SER A 37 10.48 0.46 11.28
CA SER A 37 10.65 1.62 10.42
C SER A 37 9.55 2.66 10.63
N MET A 38 8.31 2.21 10.87
CA MET A 38 7.21 3.09 11.29
C MET A 38 7.54 3.80 12.61
N ARG A 39 7.99 3.06 13.61
CA ARG A 39 8.36 3.60 14.95
C ARG A 39 9.49 4.63 14.90
N CYS A 40 10.39 4.52 13.92
CA CYS A 40 11.50 5.44 13.78
C CYS A 40 11.16 6.72 13.00
N TYR A 41 10.24 6.65 12.02
CA TYR A 41 9.95 7.78 11.13
C TYR A 41 8.67 8.54 11.45
N PHE A 42 7.78 7.97 12.25
CA PHE A 42 6.46 8.53 12.55
C PHE A 42 6.24 8.60 14.06
N LYS A 43 5.41 9.56 14.50
CA LYS A 43 5.13 9.74 15.93
C LYS A 43 4.24 8.64 16.50
N SER A 44 3.30 8.17 15.68
CA SER A 44 2.39 7.09 16.03
C SER A 44 2.04 6.26 14.80
N PHE A 45 1.35 5.16 15.02
CA PHE A 45 0.83 4.32 13.96
C PHE A 45 -0.20 5.07 13.11
N GLU A 46 -1.09 5.83 13.76
CA GLU A 46 -2.12 6.66 13.13
C GLU A 46 -1.50 7.79 12.30
N ASP A 47 -0.42 8.41 12.79
CA ASP A 47 0.34 9.43 12.04
C ASP A 47 0.89 8.87 10.73
N ALA A 48 1.43 7.64 10.77
CA ALA A 48 1.89 6.97 9.57
C ALA A 48 0.74 6.67 8.61
N LEU A 49 -0.41 6.19 9.12
CA LEU A 49 -1.59 5.90 8.29
C LEU A 49 -2.20 7.16 7.65
N ALA A 50 -2.18 8.29 8.34
CA ALA A 50 -2.67 9.57 7.83
C ALA A 50 -1.81 10.12 6.68
N GLN A 51 -0.52 9.76 6.66
CA GLN A 51 0.44 10.15 5.61
C GLN A 51 0.44 9.18 4.42
N ILE A 52 -0.37 8.11 4.45
CA ILE A 52 -0.51 7.20 3.30
C ILE A 52 -1.27 7.91 2.20
N HIS A 53 -0.56 8.28 1.14
CA HIS A 53 -1.19 8.69 -0.11
C HIS A 53 -1.81 7.47 -0.82
N PRO A 54 -2.91 7.67 -1.57
CA PRO A 54 -3.46 6.62 -2.43
C PRO A 54 -2.37 6.07 -3.34
N PHE A 55 -2.22 4.74 -3.37
CA PHE A 55 -1.33 4.10 -4.33
C PHE A 55 -1.94 4.27 -5.72
N GLU A 56 -1.31 5.08 -6.57
CA GLU A 56 -1.62 5.12 -8.00
C GLU A 56 -0.82 3.99 -8.67
N PRO A 57 -1.46 2.86 -9.04
CA PRO A 57 -0.74 1.80 -9.73
C PRO A 57 -0.24 2.38 -11.05
N ALA A 58 1.08 2.37 -11.23
CA ALA A 58 1.68 2.81 -12.47
C ALA A 58 1.06 2.00 -13.65
N PRO A 59 0.65 2.67 -14.74
CA PRO A 59 -0.16 2.06 -15.81
C PRO A 59 0.54 0.91 -16.57
N TYR A 60 1.82 0.65 -16.28
CA TYR A 60 2.60 -0.43 -16.88
C TYR A 60 2.43 -1.79 -16.19
N MET A 61 1.76 -1.87 -15.04
CA MET A 61 1.45 -3.14 -14.37
C MET A 61 0.08 -3.72 -14.74
N VAL A 62 -0.67 -3.06 -15.62
CA VAL A 62 -1.88 -3.65 -16.21
C VAL A 62 -1.44 -4.52 -17.38
N SER A 63 -1.41 -5.83 -17.17
CA SER A 63 -1.25 -6.82 -18.25
C SER A 63 -2.22 -6.48 -19.39
N LYS A 64 -1.84 -6.71 -20.64
CA LYS A 64 -2.74 -6.52 -21.81
C LYS A 64 -4.07 -7.28 -21.65
N ARG A 65 -4.12 -8.32 -20.79
CA ARG A 65 -5.36 -9.02 -20.40
C ARG A 65 -6.27 -8.21 -19.49
N ASP A 66 -5.71 -7.47 -18.54
CA ASP A 66 -6.49 -6.68 -17.58
C ASP A 66 -7.10 -5.43 -18.24
N LYS A 67 -6.40 -4.83 -19.22
CA LYS A 67 -6.96 -3.71 -20.00
C LYS A 67 -8.25 -4.09 -20.73
N ARG A 68 -8.31 -5.27 -21.36
CA ARG A 68 -9.53 -5.77 -22.02
C ARG A 68 -10.68 -6.04 -21.05
N THR A 69 -10.35 -6.39 -19.81
CA THR A 69 -11.37 -6.68 -18.79
C THR A 69 -11.97 -5.38 -18.28
N ILE A 70 -11.14 -4.36 -18.04
CA ILE A 70 -11.58 -3.01 -17.66
C ILE A 70 -12.40 -2.38 -18.79
N GLU A 71 -11.91 -2.41 -20.04
CA GLU A 71 -12.65 -1.88 -21.21
C GLU A 71 -14.01 -2.56 -21.39
N ARG A 72 -14.12 -3.88 -21.15
CA ARG A 72 -15.39 -4.61 -21.24
C ARG A 72 -16.38 -4.26 -20.12
N ILE A 73 -15.87 -3.99 -18.92
CA ILE A 73 -16.72 -3.57 -17.80
C ILE A 73 -17.25 -2.16 -18.05
N GLU A 74 -16.40 -1.24 -18.52
CA GLU A 74 -16.81 0.14 -18.85
C GLU A 74 -17.84 0.20 -19.99
N LEU A 75 -17.74 -0.69 -20.98
CA LEU A 75 -18.67 -0.75 -22.12
C LEU A 75 -20.03 -1.39 -21.77
N ALA A 76 -20.11 -2.12 -20.66
CA ALA A 76 -21.36 -2.75 -20.19
C ALA A 76 -22.17 -1.87 -19.23
N ILE A 77 -21.59 -0.74 -18.79
CA ILE A 77 -22.21 0.22 -17.86
C ILE A 77 -22.84 1.41 -18.61
N ASN A 78 -22.48 1.63 -19.88
CA ASN A 78 -23.15 2.55 -20.82
C ASN A 78 -24.14 1.82 -21.72
#